data_AF-A0A6N7VXV9-F1
#
_entry.id   AF-A0A6N7VXV9-F1
#
_cell.length_a   1.000
_cell.length_b   1.000
_cell.length_c   1.000
_cell.angle_alpha   90.00
_cell.angle_beta   90.00
_cell.angle_gamma   90.00
#
_symmetry.space_group_name_H-M   'P 1'
#
loop_
_entity.id
_entity.type
_entity.pdbx_description
1 polymer ?
#
loop_
_entity_poly.entity_id
_entity_poly.type
_entity_poly.pdbx_seq_one_letter_code
_entity_poly.pdbx_strand_id
1 'polypeptide(L)'
;MHLKKSAAALALGLSLALPLSAFAFGHTTLLRQDYSDGKAAGQVPFVDGLKEANLQANLNHLIKEKANALGKKAGGKAVLSYEVTMNRPTLFSIILKAEGDRTVYAGMNLDVTGGKVLEDQDLLYTNSTEYAQYIQGKNYVFAEEGIRVASQPEGPLDTTIPYTKLLKAINVAEGARLLTSYKLDSNGEDMTLDLKPGELVALYMDANPTSGNQWVMVDQSAQPGFVNLGHSFTLPLLNPTGQAGSPGVTILFAGFSQPGDYQIKAVYAKKMTAPLRERVFRFRVR
;
A
#
# COMPACT_ATOMS: atom_id res chain seq x y z
N MET A 1 10.19 -66.14 19.31
CA MET A 1 9.02 -65.26 19.45
C MET A 1 9.57 -63.84 19.66
N HIS A 2 9.01 -62.83 18.97
CA HIS A 2 9.42 -61.42 18.88
C HIS A 2 10.16 -60.99 17.61
N LEU A 3 9.75 -59.80 17.13
CA LEU A 3 10.12 -59.05 15.93
C LEU A 3 9.45 -59.43 14.60
N LYS A 4 8.12 -59.38 14.57
CA LYS A 4 7.35 -59.04 13.34
C LYS A 4 6.20 -58.09 13.66
N LYS A 5 6.49 -56.90 14.19
CA LYS A 5 5.52 -55.79 14.33
C LYS A 5 6.24 -54.44 14.38
N SER A 6 6.86 -54.00 13.27
CA SER A 6 7.40 -52.62 13.19
C SER A 6 7.64 -52.11 11.76
N ALA A 7 6.82 -52.52 10.79
CA ALA A 7 6.90 -51.96 9.42
C ALA A 7 5.60 -51.29 8.95
N ALA A 8 4.45 -51.62 9.56
CA ALA A 8 3.15 -51.08 9.14
C ALA A 8 2.76 -49.75 9.83
N ALA A 9 3.43 -49.36 10.92
CA ALA A 9 3.12 -48.12 11.66
C ALA A 9 3.86 -46.89 11.12
N LEU A 10 4.92 -47.06 10.31
CA LEU A 10 5.69 -45.95 9.75
C LEU A 10 5.10 -45.39 8.44
N ALA A 11 4.22 -46.14 7.78
CA ALA A 11 3.65 -45.76 6.48
C ALA A 11 2.33 -44.95 6.59
N LEU A 12 1.74 -44.86 7.79
CA LEU A 12 0.50 -44.10 8.06
C LEU A 12 0.74 -42.74 8.72
N GLY A 13 2.00 -42.39 9.04
CA GLY A 13 2.36 -41.11 9.65
C GLY A 13 2.84 -40.03 8.67
N LEU A 14 2.96 -40.33 7.37
CA LEU A 14 3.60 -39.44 6.39
C LEU A 14 2.64 -38.77 5.37
N SER A 15 1.32 -38.92 5.51
CA SER A 15 0.38 -38.49 4.44
C SER A 15 -0.58 -37.33 4.77
N LEU A 16 -0.41 -36.59 5.88
CA LEU A 16 -1.34 -35.47 6.20
C LEU A 16 -0.70 -34.12 6.55
N ALA A 17 0.61 -33.96 6.40
CA ALA A 17 1.22 -32.62 6.35
C ALA A 17 1.34 -32.16 4.90
N LEU A 18 0.22 -32.17 4.16
CA LEU A 18 0.16 -31.33 2.97
C LEU A 18 0.33 -29.89 3.47
N PRO A 19 1.29 -29.09 2.96
CA PRO A 19 1.23 -27.67 3.20
C PRO A 19 -0.16 -27.23 2.77
N LEU A 20 -0.95 -26.68 3.70
CA LEU A 20 -2.17 -25.95 3.36
C LEU A 20 -1.78 -25.07 2.19
N SER A 21 -2.30 -25.40 1.00
CA SER A 21 -2.02 -24.60 -0.18
C SER A 21 -2.51 -23.22 0.19
N ALA A 22 -1.59 -22.30 0.44
CA ALA A 22 -1.91 -20.90 0.59
C ALA A 22 -2.39 -20.47 -0.79
N PHE A 23 -3.68 -20.66 -1.05
CA PHE A 23 -4.31 -20.13 -2.25
C PHE A 23 -4.07 -18.63 -2.22
N ALA A 24 -3.55 -18.10 -3.33
CA ALA A 24 -3.24 -16.69 -3.50
C ALA A 24 -4.55 -15.89 -3.59
N PHE A 25 -5.16 -15.58 -2.44
CA PHE A 25 -6.25 -14.62 -2.39
C PHE A 25 -5.61 -13.23 -2.49
N GLY A 26 -5.54 -12.70 -3.71
CA GLY A 26 -4.97 -11.38 -4.01
C GLY A 26 -5.82 -10.19 -3.55
N HIS A 27 -6.92 -10.45 -2.83
CA HIS A 27 -7.84 -9.43 -2.32
C HIS A 27 -8.60 -9.93 -1.09
N THR A 28 -9.21 -9.01 -0.35
CA THR A 28 -10.12 -9.33 0.76
C THR A 28 -11.45 -9.85 0.21
N THR A 29 -12.04 -10.88 0.83
CA THR A 29 -13.37 -11.36 0.45
C THR A 29 -14.42 -10.42 1.04
N LEU A 30 -15.12 -9.70 0.17
CA LEU A 30 -16.21 -8.79 0.52
C LEU A 30 -17.53 -9.33 -0.04
N LEU A 31 -18.41 -9.73 0.87
CA LEU A 31 -19.76 -10.16 0.56
C LEU A 31 -20.73 -8.99 0.69
N ARG A 32 -21.87 -9.09 0.02
CA ARG A 32 -22.99 -8.19 0.22
C ARG A 32 -23.85 -8.73 1.36
N GLN A 33 -24.10 -7.92 2.39
CA GLN A 33 -25.01 -8.25 3.48
C GLN A 33 -26.21 -7.33 3.46
N ASP A 34 -27.41 -7.91 3.50
CA ASP A 34 -28.63 -7.18 3.82
C ASP A 34 -28.58 -6.73 5.28
N TYR A 35 -28.78 -5.44 5.50
CA TYR A 35 -28.71 -4.78 6.78
C TYR A 35 -30.00 -4.03 7.06
N SER A 36 -30.47 -4.11 8.30
CA SER A 36 -31.65 -3.38 8.76
C SER A 36 -31.49 -3.09 10.24
N ASP A 37 -31.35 -1.81 10.60
CA ASP A 37 -31.25 -1.35 11.97
C ASP A 37 -31.96 0.00 12.12
N GLY A 38 -33.01 0.01 12.95
CA GLY A 38 -33.86 1.18 13.17
C GLY A 38 -34.47 1.74 11.88
N LYS A 39 -33.99 2.92 11.47
CA LYS A 39 -34.47 3.66 10.29
C LYS A 39 -33.61 3.44 9.04
N ALA A 40 -32.50 2.71 9.16
CA ALA A 40 -31.58 2.47 8.06
C ALA A 40 -31.67 1.00 7.62
N ALA A 41 -31.94 0.77 6.33
CA ALA A 41 -32.00 -0.57 5.76
C ALA A 41 -31.37 -0.58 4.36
N GLY A 42 -30.86 -1.72 3.89
CA GLY A 42 -30.27 -1.83 2.57
C GLY A 42 -29.07 -2.76 2.58
N GLN A 43 -28.01 -2.40 1.86
CA GLN A 43 -26.85 -3.25 1.66
C GLN A 43 -25.58 -2.62 2.23
N VAL A 44 -24.79 -3.42 2.93
CA VAL A 44 -23.47 -3.06 3.43
C VAL A 44 -22.46 -4.16 3.06
N PRO A 45 -21.16 -3.84 2.92
CA PRO A 45 -20.15 -4.85 2.72
C PRO A 45 -19.95 -5.68 4.00
N PHE A 46 -19.65 -6.96 3.83
CA PHE A 46 -19.31 -7.88 4.91
C PHE A 46 -17.98 -8.57 4.59
N VAL A 47 -17.02 -8.41 5.49
CA VAL A 47 -15.70 -9.04 5.41
C VAL A 47 -15.81 -10.48 5.84
N ASP A 48 -15.26 -11.39 5.04
CA ASP A 48 -15.19 -12.82 5.34
C ASP A 48 -13.82 -13.44 5.03
N GLY A 49 -13.55 -14.60 5.62
CA GLY A 49 -12.37 -15.42 5.33
C GLY A 49 -11.05 -14.87 5.88
N LEU A 50 -11.06 -13.95 6.85
CA LEU A 50 -9.82 -13.54 7.50
C LEU A 50 -9.32 -14.65 8.43
N LYS A 51 -7.99 -14.78 8.53
CA LYS A 51 -7.34 -15.73 9.43
C LYS A 51 -7.71 -15.50 10.89
N GLU A 52 -7.87 -14.24 11.27
CA GLU A 52 -8.17 -13.80 12.63
C GLU A 52 -9.63 -13.34 12.75
N ALA A 53 -10.44 -14.12 13.46
CA ALA A 53 -11.89 -13.88 13.58
C ALA A 53 -12.23 -12.56 14.32
N ASN A 54 -11.38 -12.14 15.26
CA ASN A 54 -11.50 -10.85 15.95
C ASN A 54 -11.33 -9.68 14.99
N LEU A 55 -10.35 -9.71 14.08
CA LEU A 55 -10.14 -8.65 13.10
C LEU A 55 -11.33 -8.56 12.14
N GLN A 56 -11.85 -9.70 11.70
CA GLN A 56 -13.06 -9.76 10.86
C GLN A 56 -14.28 -9.19 11.58
N ALA A 57 -14.51 -9.57 12.84
CA ALA A 57 -15.61 -9.06 13.64
C ALA A 57 -15.49 -7.54 13.83
N ASN A 58 -14.29 -7.03 14.10
CA ASN A 58 -14.04 -5.59 14.27
C ASN A 58 -14.33 -4.81 12.98
N LEU A 59 -13.85 -5.26 11.82
CA LEU A 59 -14.12 -4.60 10.53
C LEU A 59 -15.62 -4.56 10.23
N ASN A 60 -16.31 -5.68 10.40
CA ASN A 60 -17.75 -5.76 10.19
C ASN A 60 -18.54 -4.88 11.17
N HIS A 61 -18.08 -4.75 12.41
CA HIS A 61 -18.65 -3.82 13.38
C HIS A 61 -18.48 -2.37 12.94
N LEU A 62 -17.27 -1.96 12.56
CA LEU A 62 -16.96 -0.60 12.09
C LEU A 62 -17.81 -0.20 10.88
N ILE A 63 -17.99 -1.11 9.92
CA ILE A 63 -18.83 -0.87 8.74
C ILE A 63 -20.28 -0.62 9.15
N LYS A 64 -20.85 -1.47 10.01
CA LYS A 64 -22.24 -1.35 10.49
C LYS A 64 -22.45 -0.08 11.31
N GLU A 65 -21.52 0.24 12.19
CA GLU A 65 -21.54 1.46 13.00
C GLU A 65 -21.59 2.70 12.10
N LYS A 66 -20.71 2.76 11.09
CA LYS A 66 -20.69 3.88 10.14
C LYS A 66 -21.96 3.94 9.30
N ALA A 67 -22.46 2.80 8.83
CA ALA A 67 -23.70 2.73 8.05
C ALA A 67 -24.92 3.21 8.85
N ASN A 68 -25.05 2.80 10.12
CA ASN A 68 -26.10 3.26 11.02
C ASN A 68 -26.00 4.78 11.26
N ALA A 69 -24.81 5.29 11.56
CA ALA A 69 -24.58 6.72 11.73
C ALA A 69 -24.95 7.52 10.47
N LEU A 70 -24.62 7.00 9.29
CA LEU A 70 -24.95 7.61 8.01
C LEU A 70 -26.47 7.60 7.74
N GLY A 71 -27.14 6.48 8.01
CA GLY A 71 -28.60 6.37 7.90
C GLY A 71 -29.35 7.33 8.82
N LYS A 72 -28.88 7.52 10.07
CA LYS A 72 -29.43 8.53 10.98
C LYS A 72 -29.28 9.95 10.43
N LYS A 73 -28.15 10.26 9.80
CA LYS A 73 -27.89 11.56 9.17
C LYS A 73 -28.73 11.82 7.92
N ALA A 74 -29.07 10.78 7.17
CA ALA A 74 -29.92 10.86 5.99
C ALA A 74 -31.38 11.21 6.35
N GLY A 75 -31.84 10.87 7.56
CA GLY A 75 -33.23 11.05 7.97
C GLY A 75 -34.17 10.03 7.33
N GLY A 76 -35.46 10.12 7.64
CA GLY A 76 -36.48 9.25 7.03
C GLY A 76 -36.25 7.76 7.24
N LYS A 77 -36.78 6.94 6.30
CA LYS A 77 -36.40 5.52 6.15
C LYS A 77 -35.25 5.46 5.13
N ALA A 78 -34.02 5.50 5.62
CA ALA A 78 -32.84 5.60 4.78
C ALA A 78 -32.50 4.25 4.11
N VAL A 79 -32.27 4.27 2.80
CA VAL A 79 -31.79 3.15 2.01
C VAL A 79 -30.27 3.20 1.90
N LEU A 80 -29.59 2.15 2.37
CA LEU A 80 -28.14 2.01 2.37
C LEU A 80 -27.67 1.28 1.11
N SER A 81 -26.60 1.80 0.50
CA SER A 81 -25.83 1.13 -0.55
C SER A 81 -24.35 1.43 -0.40
N TYR A 82 -23.50 0.68 -1.10
CA TYR A 82 -22.06 0.86 -1.03
C TYR A 82 -21.37 0.63 -2.37
N GLU A 83 -20.18 1.21 -2.49
CA GLU A 83 -19.23 1.00 -3.57
C GLU A 83 -17.88 0.60 -2.96
N VAL A 84 -17.21 -0.41 -3.52
CA VAL A 84 -15.82 -0.73 -3.17
C VAL A 84 -14.93 -0.02 -4.17
N THR A 85 -14.08 0.90 -3.71
CA THR A 85 -13.23 1.72 -4.58
C THR A 85 -11.84 1.13 -4.78
N MET A 86 -11.38 0.30 -3.85
CA MET A 86 -10.11 -0.42 -3.92
C MET A 86 -10.18 -1.66 -3.05
N ASN A 87 -9.60 -2.78 -3.50
CA ASN A 87 -9.52 -4.01 -2.72
C ASN A 87 -8.16 -4.70 -2.90
N ARG A 88 -7.29 -4.55 -1.90
CA ARG A 88 -5.94 -5.12 -1.87
C ARG A 88 -5.84 -6.14 -0.71
N PRO A 89 -4.81 -7.00 -0.69
CA PRO A 89 -4.68 -8.02 0.37
C PRO A 89 -4.65 -7.47 1.79
N THR A 90 -4.08 -6.28 1.98
CA THR A 90 -3.87 -5.69 3.31
C THR A 90 -4.83 -4.57 3.67
N LEU A 91 -5.66 -4.11 2.72
CA LEU A 91 -6.59 -3.00 2.94
C LEU A 91 -7.65 -2.94 1.85
N PHE A 92 -8.79 -2.36 2.16
CA PHE A 92 -9.82 -2.04 1.17
C PHE A 92 -10.50 -0.71 1.52
N SER A 93 -11.09 -0.09 0.52
CA SER A 93 -11.75 1.19 0.65
C SER A 93 -13.18 1.13 0.12
N ILE A 94 -14.10 1.75 0.85
CA ILE A 94 -15.52 1.74 0.52
C ILE A 94 -16.12 3.14 0.63
N ILE A 95 -17.10 3.40 -0.22
CA ILE A 95 -18.02 4.53 -0.09
C ILE A 95 -19.36 3.98 0.35
N LEU A 96 -19.87 4.44 1.49
CA LEU A 96 -21.24 4.22 1.92
C LEU A 96 -22.12 5.38 1.45
N LYS A 97 -23.32 5.04 0.97
CA LYS A 97 -24.36 5.98 0.58
C LYS A 97 -25.63 5.67 1.38
N ALA A 98 -26.26 6.71 1.92
CA ALA A 98 -27.58 6.59 2.53
C ALA A 98 -28.57 7.57 1.88
N GLU A 99 -29.72 7.06 1.47
CA GLU A 99 -30.78 7.82 0.79
C GLU A 99 -32.04 7.82 1.66
N GLY A 100 -32.30 8.92 2.34
CA GLY A 100 -33.48 9.12 3.18
C GLY A 100 -34.19 10.42 2.82
N ASP A 101 -34.42 11.29 3.81
CA ASP A 101 -34.91 12.65 3.59
C ASP A 101 -33.89 13.48 2.77
N ARG A 102 -32.61 13.16 2.93
CA ARG A 102 -31.50 13.64 2.09
C ARG A 102 -30.55 12.50 1.74
N THR A 103 -29.74 12.71 0.70
CA THR A 103 -28.65 11.79 0.34
C THR A 103 -27.35 12.23 0.99
N VAL A 104 -26.67 11.30 1.66
CA VAL A 104 -25.37 11.54 2.29
C VAL A 104 -24.39 10.41 2.00
N TYR A 105 -23.11 10.74 1.94
CA TYR A 105 -22.04 9.80 1.66
C TYR A 105 -20.97 9.80 2.74
N ALA A 106 -20.32 8.65 2.93
CA ALA A 106 -19.14 8.54 3.77
C ALA A 106 -18.12 7.55 3.21
N GLY A 107 -16.86 7.98 3.10
CA GLY A 107 -15.74 7.11 2.82
C GLY A 107 -15.25 6.37 4.06
N MET A 108 -14.72 5.16 3.85
CA MET A 108 -13.94 4.42 4.83
C MET A 108 -12.74 3.75 4.16
N ASN A 109 -11.55 3.92 4.73
CA ASN A 109 -10.35 3.17 4.40
C ASN A 109 -10.09 2.18 5.55
N LEU A 110 -10.02 0.89 5.25
CA LEU A 110 -10.02 -0.17 6.24
C LEU A 110 -8.75 -1.01 6.12
N ASP A 111 -8.03 -1.13 7.21
CA ASP A 111 -6.83 -1.96 7.33
C ASP A 111 -7.23 -3.37 7.75
N VAL A 112 -6.97 -4.33 6.86
CA VAL A 112 -7.30 -5.74 7.06
C VAL A 112 -6.36 -6.37 8.09
N THR A 113 -5.12 -5.89 8.14
CA THR A 113 -4.06 -6.44 9.01
C THR A 113 -4.25 -6.05 10.47
N GLY A 114 -4.74 -4.83 10.73
CA GLY A 114 -5.09 -4.36 12.07
C GLY A 114 -6.57 -4.48 12.43
N GLY A 115 -7.44 -4.85 11.49
CA GLY A 115 -8.89 -4.93 11.72
C GLY A 115 -9.50 -3.59 12.14
N LYS A 116 -8.97 -2.47 11.63
CA LYS A 116 -9.29 -1.11 12.06
C LYS A 116 -9.51 -0.15 10.87
N VAL A 117 -10.02 1.04 11.14
CA VAL A 117 -9.95 2.16 10.17
C VAL A 117 -8.50 2.58 10.02
N LEU A 118 -8.08 2.80 8.78
CA LEU A 118 -6.72 3.23 8.47
C LEU A 118 -6.51 4.68 8.91
N GLU A 119 -5.41 4.95 9.59
CA GLU A 119 -5.03 6.31 9.96
C GLU A 119 -4.17 6.92 8.86
N ASP A 120 -4.33 8.22 8.58
CA ASP A 120 -3.61 8.87 7.48
C ASP A 120 -2.08 8.69 7.60
N GLN A 121 -1.54 8.77 8.81
CA GLN A 121 -0.11 8.59 9.10
C GLN A 121 0.41 7.17 8.81
N ASP A 122 -0.48 6.17 8.76
CA ASP A 122 -0.08 4.79 8.45
C ASP A 122 0.43 4.71 7.00
N LEU A 123 -0.18 5.45 6.07
CA LEU A 123 0.17 5.38 4.63
C LEU A 123 0.71 6.68 4.05
N LEU A 124 0.61 7.81 4.76
CA LEU A 124 0.88 9.14 4.22
C LEU A 124 1.81 9.96 5.11
N TYR A 125 2.67 10.74 4.48
CA TYR A 125 3.40 11.84 5.12
C TYR A 125 2.46 13.03 5.32
N THR A 126 1.84 13.11 6.49
CA THR A 126 0.85 14.13 6.87
C THR A 126 1.40 15.56 6.97
N ASN A 127 2.73 15.71 6.94
CA ASN A 127 3.43 16.99 6.88
C ASN A 127 3.76 17.46 5.45
N SER A 128 3.44 16.67 4.43
CA SER A 128 3.68 17.05 3.03
C SER A 128 2.73 18.13 2.54
N THR A 129 3.19 18.94 1.58
CA THR A 129 2.36 19.97 0.94
C THR A 129 1.19 19.34 0.17
N GLU A 130 1.41 18.21 -0.48
CA GLU A 130 0.41 17.47 -1.24
C GLU A 130 -0.69 16.92 -0.32
N TYR A 131 -0.35 16.41 0.86
CA TYR A 131 -1.34 16.00 1.86
C TYR A 131 -2.20 17.18 2.31
N ALA A 132 -1.57 18.31 2.67
CA ALA A 132 -2.27 19.52 3.09
C ALA A 132 -3.24 20.03 2.00
N GLN A 133 -2.81 19.98 0.74
CA GLN A 133 -3.61 20.46 -0.39
C GLN A 133 -4.78 19.53 -0.73
N TYR A 134 -4.54 18.22 -0.80
CA TYR A 134 -5.49 17.29 -1.41
C TYR A 134 -6.29 16.46 -0.42
N ILE A 135 -5.80 16.26 0.81
CA ILE A 135 -6.36 15.28 1.75
C ILE A 135 -6.79 15.92 3.07
N GLN A 136 -6.00 16.83 3.63
CA GLN A 136 -6.22 17.35 4.98
C GLN A 136 -7.63 17.93 5.16
N GLY A 137 -8.35 17.40 6.16
CA GLY A 137 -9.70 17.83 6.52
C GLY A 137 -10.80 17.40 5.54
N LYS A 138 -10.49 16.55 4.55
CA LYS A 138 -11.45 16.06 3.55
C LYS A 138 -11.83 14.62 3.85
N ASN A 139 -13.08 14.27 3.50
CA ASN A 139 -13.52 12.88 3.45
C ASN A 139 -13.01 12.26 2.14
N TYR A 140 -12.22 11.20 2.24
CA TYR A 140 -11.59 10.58 1.08
C TYR A 140 -11.52 9.06 1.20
N VAL A 141 -11.42 8.40 0.06
CA VAL A 141 -11.13 6.96 -0.04
C VAL A 141 -10.03 6.71 -1.05
N PHE A 142 -9.21 5.69 -0.82
CA PHE A 142 -8.31 5.19 -1.85
C PHE A 142 -9.09 4.49 -2.98
N ALA A 143 -8.58 4.61 -4.19
CA ALA A 143 -9.09 4.01 -5.41
C ALA A 143 -7.92 3.54 -6.27
N GLU A 144 -8.17 2.69 -7.26
CA GLU A 144 -7.09 2.08 -8.07
C GLU A 144 -6.11 3.08 -8.71
N GLU A 145 -6.61 4.26 -9.12
CA GLU A 145 -5.81 5.28 -9.83
C GLU A 145 -5.48 6.52 -8.96
N GLY A 146 -5.88 6.52 -7.68
CA GLY A 146 -5.68 7.68 -6.82
C GLY A 146 -6.51 7.67 -5.55
N ILE A 147 -6.96 8.85 -5.13
CA ILE A 147 -7.98 8.99 -4.09
C ILE A 147 -9.24 9.61 -4.69
N ARG A 148 -10.39 9.26 -4.12
CA ARG A 148 -11.65 9.96 -4.38
C ARG A 148 -11.98 10.82 -3.18
N VAL A 149 -12.25 12.09 -3.41
CA VAL A 149 -12.58 13.09 -2.39
C VAL A 149 -13.98 13.64 -2.63
N ALA A 150 -14.67 14.01 -1.56
CA ALA A 150 -15.92 14.75 -1.69
C ALA A 150 -15.65 16.24 -1.95
N SER A 151 -16.35 16.85 -2.92
CA SER A 151 -16.24 18.29 -3.18
C SER A 151 -16.88 19.14 -2.07
N GLN A 152 -17.80 18.56 -1.29
CA GLN A 152 -18.48 19.20 -0.17
C GLN A 152 -18.67 18.20 0.98
N PRO A 153 -18.79 18.65 2.25
CA PRO A 153 -19.07 17.77 3.38
C PRO A 153 -20.32 16.91 3.14
N GLU A 154 -20.21 15.61 3.38
CA GLU A 154 -21.29 14.62 3.19
C GLU A 154 -21.78 14.43 1.74
N GLY A 155 -21.15 15.10 0.77
CA GLY A 155 -21.41 14.95 -0.67
C GLY A 155 -20.73 13.71 -1.27
N PRO A 156 -21.04 13.39 -2.54
CA PRO A 156 -20.46 12.24 -3.23
C PRO A 156 -18.93 12.35 -3.30
N LEU A 157 -18.24 11.23 -3.13
CA LEU A 157 -16.79 11.13 -3.33
C LEU A 157 -16.52 10.82 -4.80
N ASP A 158 -16.73 11.79 -5.69
CA ASP A 158 -16.65 11.63 -7.15
C ASP A 158 -15.43 12.32 -7.79
N THR A 159 -14.73 13.16 -7.02
CA THR A 159 -13.55 13.87 -7.50
C THR A 159 -12.32 13.01 -7.31
N THR A 160 -11.72 12.54 -8.41
CA THR A 160 -10.47 11.76 -8.38
C THR A 160 -9.24 12.67 -8.37
N ILE A 161 -8.36 12.49 -7.38
CA ILE A 161 -7.00 13.03 -7.37
C ILE A 161 -6.04 11.89 -7.68
N PRO A 162 -5.32 11.92 -8.82
CA PRO A 162 -4.47 10.80 -9.22
C PRO A 162 -3.23 10.67 -8.33
N TYR A 163 -2.72 9.45 -8.18
CA TYR A 163 -1.52 9.18 -7.38
C TYR A 163 -0.28 9.94 -7.86
N THR A 164 -0.21 10.31 -9.15
CA THR A 164 0.85 11.16 -9.71
C THR A 164 0.97 12.52 -9.01
N LYS A 165 -0.13 13.04 -8.43
CA LYS A 165 -0.14 14.27 -7.62
C LYS A 165 0.17 14.04 -6.13
N LEU A 166 0.19 12.79 -5.69
CA LEU A 166 0.31 12.40 -4.29
C LEU A 166 1.62 11.67 -3.98
N LEU A 167 2.49 11.42 -4.97
CA LEU A 167 3.74 10.65 -4.78
C LEU A 167 4.56 11.10 -3.56
N LYS A 168 4.70 12.41 -3.33
CA LYS A 168 5.43 12.96 -2.17
C LYS A 168 4.67 12.88 -0.84
N ALA A 169 3.36 12.70 -0.88
CA ALA A 169 2.54 12.44 0.31
C ALA A 169 2.52 10.97 0.69
N ILE A 170 2.95 10.04 -0.16
CA ILE A 170 2.90 8.60 0.14
C ILE A 170 4.09 8.20 0.99
N ASN A 171 3.83 7.52 2.10
CA ASN A 171 4.86 6.90 2.91
C ASN A 171 5.45 5.71 2.12
N VAL A 172 6.67 5.86 1.60
CA VAL A 172 7.29 4.84 0.71
C VAL A 172 7.50 3.48 1.38
N ALA A 173 7.54 3.42 2.71
CA ALA A 173 7.64 2.16 3.45
C ALA A 173 6.35 1.33 3.31
N GLU A 174 5.21 1.99 3.20
CA GLU A 174 3.89 1.38 3.14
C GLU A 174 3.22 1.55 1.77
N GLY A 175 3.84 2.33 0.87
CA GLY A 175 3.31 2.70 -0.43
C GLY A 175 3.00 1.51 -1.34
N ALA A 176 3.69 0.38 -1.16
CA ALA A 176 3.41 -0.88 -1.88
C ALA A 176 2.01 -1.46 -1.59
N ARG A 177 1.35 -1.00 -0.52
CA ARG A 177 -0.05 -1.36 -0.21
C ARG A 177 -1.06 -0.61 -1.06
N LEU A 178 -0.66 0.52 -1.64
CA LEU A 178 -1.47 1.38 -2.50
C LEU A 178 -1.07 1.25 -3.98
N LEU A 179 0.24 1.22 -4.23
CA LEU A 179 0.85 1.34 -5.55
C LEU A 179 1.66 0.11 -5.90
N THR A 180 1.77 -0.15 -7.19
CA THR A 180 2.77 -1.08 -7.69
C THR A 180 4.17 -0.50 -7.44
N SER A 181 5.02 -1.29 -6.78
CA SER A 181 6.38 -0.91 -6.43
C SER A 181 7.38 -1.91 -7.02
N TYR A 182 8.40 -1.41 -7.71
CA TYR A 182 9.45 -2.21 -8.31
C TYR A 182 10.74 -2.15 -7.50
N LYS A 183 11.39 -3.30 -7.38
CA LYS A 183 12.72 -3.42 -6.77
C LYS A 183 13.74 -3.67 -7.86
N LEU A 184 14.80 -2.86 -7.89
CA LEU A 184 15.97 -3.06 -8.74
C LEU A 184 17.23 -3.16 -7.88
N ASP A 185 18.17 -3.99 -8.29
CA ASP A 185 19.54 -4.05 -7.77
C ASP A 185 20.53 -3.76 -8.91
N SER A 186 21.84 -3.91 -8.66
CA SER A 186 22.87 -3.68 -9.68
C SER A 186 22.74 -4.50 -10.95
N ASN A 187 22.07 -5.65 -10.91
CA ASN A 187 21.93 -6.49 -12.09
C ASN A 187 20.92 -5.90 -13.09
N GLY A 188 20.09 -4.96 -12.65
CA GLY A 188 19.19 -4.21 -13.52
C GLY A 188 19.84 -3.01 -14.21
N GLU A 189 21.13 -2.77 -14.00
CA GLU A 189 21.88 -1.73 -14.72
C GLU A 189 21.83 -1.99 -16.24
N ASP A 190 21.79 -0.92 -17.03
CA ASP A 190 21.65 -0.93 -18.50
C ASP A 190 20.36 -1.55 -19.10
N MET A 191 19.52 -2.17 -18.28
CA MET A 191 18.18 -2.61 -18.65
C MET A 191 17.16 -1.47 -18.53
N THR A 192 16.02 -1.61 -19.22
CA THR A 192 14.90 -0.66 -19.13
C THR A 192 13.73 -1.31 -18.42
N LEU A 193 13.23 -0.66 -17.36
CA LEU A 193 11.99 -1.02 -16.71
C LEU A 193 10.82 -0.25 -17.32
N ASP A 194 9.82 -0.95 -17.85
CA ASP A 194 8.55 -0.37 -18.26
C ASP A 194 7.61 -0.25 -17.05
N LEU A 195 7.02 0.93 -16.85
CA LEU A 195 6.09 1.21 -15.74
C LEU A 195 5.08 2.30 -16.11
N LYS A 196 4.09 2.52 -15.26
CA LYS A 196 3.05 3.54 -15.42
C LYS A 196 3.33 4.78 -14.56
N PRO A 197 2.81 5.97 -14.94
CA PRO A 197 2.82 7.12 -14.06
C PRO A 197 2.14 6.80 -12.72
N GLY A 198 2.78 7.20 -11.62
CA GLY A 198 2.28 6.95 -10.27
C GLY A 198 2.81 5.66 -9.63
N GLU A 199 3.57 4.83 -10.35
CA GLU A 199 4.24 3.66 -9.75
C GLU A 199 5.57 4.03 -9.07
N LEU A 200 6.00 3.19 -8.13
CA LEU A 200 7.18 3.43 -7.31
C LEU A 200 8.35 2.54 -7.72
N VAL A 201 9.56 3.05 -7.54
CA VAL A 201 10.80 2.30 -7.75
C VAL A 201 11.69 2.44 -6.53
N ALA A 202 12.26 1.31 -6.10
CA ALA A 202 13.24 1.22 -5.04
C ALA A 202 14.55 0.59 -5.59
N LEU A 203 15.64 1.36 -5.54
CA LEU A 203 16.98 0.91 -5.96
C LEU A 203 17.75 0.42 -4.74
N TYR A 204 18.09 -0.87 -4.72
CA TYR A 204 18.82 -1.54 -3.65
C TYR A 204 20.30 -1.58 -3.99
N MET A 205 21.10 -0.89 -3.18
CA MET A 205 22.49 -0.59 -3.50
C MET A 205 23.38 -0.94 -2.31
N ASP A 206 24.34 -1.83 -2.51
CA ASP A 206 25.30 -2.20 -1.47
C ASP A 206 26.07 -0.98 -0.97
N ALA A 207 26.07 -0.77 0.33
CA ALA A 207 26.67 0.39 0.97
C ALA A 207 27.43 -0.01 2.24
N ASN A 208 28.43 0.78 2.59
CA ASN A 208 29.10 0.67 3.88
C ASN A 208 29.29 2.07 4.46
N PRO A 209 28.31 2.59 5.21
CA PRO A 209 28.34 3.96 5.73
C PRO A 209 29.56 4.27 6.60
N THR A 210 30.17 3.26 7.25
CA THR A 210 31.40 3.47 8.06
C THR A 210 32.61 3.89 7.22
N SER A 211 32.57 3.67 5.89
CA SER A 211 33.58 4.20 4.96
C SER A 211 33.45 5.72 4.74
N GLY A 212 32.36 6.34 5.22
CA GLY A 212 31.98 7.73 4.98
C GLY A 212 31.32 7.97 3.63
N ASN A 213 31.15 6.92 2.81
CA ASN A 213 30.46 6.99 1.52
C ASN A 213 28.99 6.60 1.65
N GLN A 214 28.15 7.22 0.85
CA GLN A 214 26.73 6.94 0.76
C GLN A 214 26.27 7.00 -0.69
N TRP A 215 25.21 6.24 -1.00
CA TRP A 215 24.53 6.39 -2.27
C TRP A 215 23.60 7.59 -2.24
N VAL A 216 23.68 8.42 -3.28
CA VAL A 216 22.80 9.57 -3.47
C VAL A 216 22.30 9.55 -4.90
N MET A 217 21.00 9.78 -5.09
CA MET A 217 20.48 10.05 -6.42
C MET A 217 20.99 11.42 -6.88
N VAL A 218 21.61 11.45 -8.06
CA VAL A 218 21.99 12.71 -8.70
C VAL A 218 20.71 13.50 -8.96
N ASP A 219 20.76 14.79 -8.63
CA ASP A 219 19.63 15.68 -8.80
C ASP A 219 19.19 15.70 -10.28
N GLN A 220 17.95 15.28 -10.49
CA GLN A 220 17.27 15.25 -11.78
C GLN A 220 15.99 16.09 -11.72
N SER A 221 15.92 17.04 -10.79
CA SER A 221 14.77 17.95 -10.64
C SER A 221 14.45 18.76 -11.89
N ALA A 222 15.41 18.92 -12.81
CA ALA A 222 15.21 19.53 -14.11
C ALA A 222 14.42 18.65 -15.10
N GLN A 223 14.32 17.33 -14.86
CA GLN A 223 13.55 16.42 -15.71
C GLN A 223 12.09 16.40 -15.27
N PRO A 224 11.13 16.90 -16.09
CA PRO A 224 9.73 16.89 -15.73
C PRO A 224 9.21 15.48 -15.46
N GLY A 225 8.41 15.34 -14.41
CA GLY A 225 7.81 14.07 -14.03
C GLY A 225 8.65 13.20 -13.09
N PHE A 226 9.97 13.42 -12.95
CA PHE A 226 10.76 12.70 -11.96
C PHE A 226 10.46 13.17 -10.53
N VAL A 227 10.27 12.22 -9.61
CA VAL A 227 10.02 12.50 -8.18
C VAL A 227 11.01 11.72 -7.32
N ASN A 228 11.92 12.44 -6.67
CA ASN A 228 12.80 11.88 -5.65
C ASN A 228 12.02 11.74 -4.33
N LEU A 229 11.90 10.53 -3.81
CA LEU A 229 11.14 10.20 -2.60
C LEU A 229 12.06 9.90 -1.39
N GLY A 230 13.35 10.16 -1.54
CA GLY A 230 14.33 10.01 -0.47
C GLY A 230 15.07 8.67 -0.48
N HIS A 231 15.61 8.31 0.68
CA HIS A 231 16.41 7.10 0.85
C HIS A 231 16.30 6.54 2.26
N SER A 232 16.63 5.26 2.40
CA SER A 232 16.77 4.56 3.67
C SER A 232 18.03 3.68 3.64
N PHE A 233 18.46 3.20 4.81
CA PHE A 233 19.58 2.27 4.94
C PHE A 233 19.22 1.14 5.89
N THR A 234 19.48 -0.10 5.48
CA THR A 234 19.20 -1.29 6.26
C THR A 234 20.46 -2.11 6.50
N LEU A 235 20.68 -2.49 7.76
CA LEU A 235 21.74 -3.42 8.14
C LEU A 235 21.22 -4.86 8.12
N PRO A 236 21.95 -5.80 7.51
CA PRO A 236 21.61 -7.22 7.59
C PRO A 236 21.88 -7.74 9.01
N LEU A 237 21.03 -8.66 9.50
CA LEU A 237 21.21 -9.28 10.83
C LEU A 237 22.54 -10.04 10.96
N LEU A 238 23.02 -10.59 9.86
CA LEU A 238 24.32 -11.25 9.75
C LEU A 238 25.10 -10.53 8.67
N ASN A 239 26.36 -10.21 8.91
CA ASN A 239 27.25 -9.67 7.89
C ASN A 239 27.63 -10.81 6.92
N PRO A 240 26.97 -10.94 5.75
CA PRO A 240 27.17 -12.10 4.89
C PRO A 240 28.48 -12.00 4.11
N THR A 241 29.06 -10.81 4.05
CA THR A 241 30.26 -10.50 3.26
C THR A 241 31.55 -10.59 4.08
N GLY A 242 31.46 -10.64 5.42
CA GLY A 242 32.61 -10.55 6.31
C GLY A 242 33.37 -9.22 6.25
N GLN A 243 32.83 -8.21 5.55
CA GLN A 243 33.49 -6.91 5.39
C GLN A 243 33.55 -6.16 6.71
N ALA A 244 34.68 -5.51 6.98
CA ALA A 244 34.83 -4.62 8.13
C ALA A 244 33.89 -3.41 8.03
N GLY A 245 33.40 -2.95 9.18
CA GLY A 245 32.48 -1.82 9.28
C GLY A 245 31.01 -2.26 9.33
N SER A 246 30.13 -1.43 8.79
CA SER A 246 28.67 -1.67 8.79
C SER A 246 28.17 -1.87 7.35
N PRO A 247 28.56 -2.96 6.67
CA PRO A 247 28.03 -3.27 5.35
C PRO A 247 26.53 -3.51 5.42
N GLY A 248 25.79 -2.92 4.49
CA GLY A 248 24.35 -3.06 4.37
C GLY A 248 23.87 -2.57 3.01
N VAL A 249 22.59 -2.19 2.95
CA VAL A 249 21.94 -1.78 1.70
C VAL A 249 21.34 -0.40 1.88
N THR A 250 21.73 0.53 1.02
CA THR A 250 20.99 1.78 0.81
C THR A 250 19.86 1.52 -0.17
N ILE A 251 18.67 1.98 0.17
CA ILE A 251 17.48 1.94 -0.69
C ILE A 251 17.17 3.36 -1.12
N LEU A 252 17.20 3.64 -2.42
CA LEU A 252 16.82 4.93 -3.00
C LEU A 252 15.41 4.82 -3.58
N PHE A 253 14.50 5.72 -3.18
CA PHE A 253 13.11 5.68 -3.62
C PHE A 253 12.81 6.77 -4.64
N ALA A 254 12.20 6.39 -5.75
CA ALA A 254 11.78 7.30 -6.81
C ALA A 254 10.37 6.96 -7.30
N GLY A 255 9.71 7.95 -7.91
CA GLY A 255 8.47 7.77 -8.64
C GLY A 255 8.43 8.68 -9.86
N PHE A 256 7.42 8.47 -10.72
CA PHE A 256 7.26 9.24 -11.95
C PHE A 256 5.83 9.74 -12.08
N SER A 257 5.64 11.06 -12.23
CA SER A 257 4.31 11.68 -12.33
C SER A 257 3.86 11.93 -13.76
N GLN A 258 4.73 11.72 -14.76
CA GLN A 258 4.44 11.94 -16.18
C GLN A 258 5.03 10.81 -17.04
N PRO A 259 4.44 10.51 -18.21
CA PRO A 259 5.04 9.63 -19.20
C PRO A 259 6.36 10.19 -19.74
N GLY A 260 7.30 9.31 -20.10
CA GLY A 260 8.60 9.69 -20.62
C GLY A 260 9.66 8.59 -20.46
N ASP A 261 10.79 8.78 -21.13
CA ASP A 261 11.99 7.96 -20.89
C ASP A 261 12.87 8.68 -19.86
N TYR A 262 13.20 7.97 -18.77
CA TYR A 262 13.99 8.51 -17.65
C TYR A 262 15.26 7.73 -17.46
N GLN A 263 16.31 8.43 -17.03
CA GLN A 263 17.61 7.85 -16.71
C GLN A 263 18.04 8.31 -15.32
N ILE A 264 17.83 7.45 -14.32
CA ILE A 264 18.24 7.74 -12.95
C ILE A 264 19.71 7.40 -12.76
N LYS A 265 20.49 8.42 -12.39
CA LYS A 265 21.89 8.25 -12.00
C LYS A 265 22.03 8.28 -10.48
N ALA A 266 22.68 7.27 -9.92
CA ALA A 266 23.03 7.19 -8.50
C ALA A 266 24.55 7.15 -8.34
N VAL A 267 25.08 7.89 -7.37
CA VAL A 267 26.52 8.00 -7.11
C VAL A 267 26.86 7.58 -5.69
N TYR A 268 27.95 6.84 -5.54
CA TYR A 268 28.50 6.44 -4.23
C TYR A 268 29.70 7.31 -3.91
N ALA A 269 29.55 8.23 -2.96
CA ALA A 269 30.58 9.23 -2.69
C ALA A 269 30.57 9.68 -1.23
N LYS A 270 31.68 10.28 -0.79
CA LYS A 270 31.69 11.19 0.36
C LYS A 270 31.16 12.56 -0.07
N LYS A 271 30.66 13.32 0.88
CA LYS A 271 30.22 14.71 0.65
C LYS A 271 31.42 15.52 0.10
N MET A 272 31.23 16.19 -1.05
CA MET A 272 32.23 17.05 -1.71
C MET A 272 33.47 16.33 -2.31
N THR A 273 33.40 15.02 -2.59
CA THR A 273 34.47 14.29 -3.29
C THR A 273 33.99 13.69 -4.61
N ALA A 274 34.92 13.36 -5.51
CA ALA A 274 34.60 12.57 -6.70
C ALA A 274 33.92 11.24 -6.33
N PRO A 275 32.94 10.77 -7.11
CA PRO A 275 32.24 9.53 -6.82
C PRO A 275 33.16 8.32 -7.00
N LEU A 276 33.09 7.39 -6.05
CA LEU A 276 33.81 6.10 -6.11
C LEU A 276 33.13 5.13 -7.06
N ARG A 277 31.80 5.19 -7.14
CA ARG A 277 30.99 4.37 -8.04
C ARG A 277 29.83 5.19 -8.57
N GLU A 278 29.40 4.82 -9.76
CA GLU A 278 28.26 5.39 -10.44
C GLU A 278 27.42 4.25 -11.00
N ARG A 279 26.10 4.40 -10.92
CA ARG A 279 25.14 3.46 -11.49
C ARG A 279 24.03 4.20 -12.19
N VAL A 280 23.54 3.61 -13.26
CA VAL A 280 22.53 4.20 -14.15
C VAL A 280 21.42 3.20 -14.37
N PHE A 281 20.18 3.65 -14.14
CA PHE A 281 18.97 2.87 -14.35
C PHE A 281 18.08 3.57 -15.37
N ARG A 282 17.47 2.80 -16.28
CA ARG A 282 16.62 3.34 -17.35
C ARG A 282 15.17 2.93 -17.12
N PHE A 283 14.27 3.86 -17.36
CA PHE A 283 12.85 3.69 -17.14
C PHE A 283 12.08 4.22 -18.33
N ARG A 284 11.03 3.51 -18.69
CA ARG A 284 10.08 3.93 -19.70
C ARG A 284 8.69 3.99 -19.09
N VAL A 285 8.20 5.21 -18.93
CA VAL A 285 6.92 5.49 -18.27
C VAL A 285 5.87 5.73 -19.36
N ARG A 286 4.81 4.89 -19.38
CA ARG A 286 3.75 4.92 -20.39
C ARG A 286 2.36 5.01 -19.77
#